data_AF-A0A2H0M5K2-F1
#
_entry.id   AF-A0A2H0M5K2-F1
#
_cell.length_a   1.000
_cell.length_b   1.000
_cell.length_c   1.000
_cell.angle_alpha   90.00
_cell.angle_beta   90.00
_cell.angle_gamma   90.00
#
_symmetry.space_group_name_H-M   'P 1'
#
loop_
_entity.id
_entity.type
_entity.pdbx_description
1 polymer ?
#
loop_
_entity_poly.entity_id
_entity_poly.type
_entity_poly.pdbx_seq_one_letter_code
_entity_poly.pdbx_strand_id
1 'polypeptide(L)'
;MSVQNFEEKISDDLKWNKVEDIPDFPLTNFDEVKRGVEANKFALGIDFTTSNQLAQWLYGQGHKYFFLLLASTPIIVAILSVILAIVLSNYWLLVGVVLGFIGQFMSNPYNPSKNFWKPIIGILFLVFLYGLWQGKETISYLSAFFVFPFFINSYLYGMNQGKLERVVLQSEKIFIYLFQSGKLGLRDNTTGQSHWHREK
;
A
#
# COMPACT_ATOMS: atom_id res chain seq x y z
N MET A 1 6.22 -16.18 -11.10
CA MET A 1 7.68 -16.07 -11.27
C MET A 1 8.27 -16.22 -9.87
N SER A 2 9.23 -17.12 -9.68
CA SER A 2 9.79 -17.42 -8.34
C SER A 2 10.75 -16.31 -7.88
N VAL A 3 11.08 -16.31 -6.59
CA VAL A 3 12.11 -15.43 -6.00
C VAL A 3 13.46 -15.66 -6.68
N GLN A 4 13.83 -16.92 -6.92
CA GLN A 4 15.07 -17.31 -7.60
C GLN A 4 15.19 -16.71 -9.01
N ASN A 5 14.14 -16.75 -9.82
CA ASN A 5 14.19 -16.17 -11.17
C ASN A 5 14.38 -14.65 -11.15
N PHE A 6 13.93 -13.97 -10.10
CA PHE A 6 14.15 -12.53 -9.95
C PHE A 6 15.56 -12.24 -9.45
N GLU A 7 16.09 -13.05 -8.52
CA GLU A 7 17.49 -12.97 -8.10
C GLU A 7 18.46 -13.14 -9.27
N GLU A 8 18.22 -14.11 -10.16
CA GLU A 8 19.03 -14.30 -11.37
C GLU A 8 18.99 -13.05 -12.25
N LYS A 9 17.79 -12.48 -12.46
CA LYS A 9 17.61 -11.30 -13.30
C LYS A 9 18.31 -10.06 -12.76
N ILE A 10 18.33 -9.86 -11.44
CA ILE A 10 18.93 -8.66 -10.81
C ILE A 10 20.41 -8.85 -10.48
N SER A 11 20.96 -10.08 -10.54
CA SER A 11 22.32 -10.37 -10.07
C SER A 11 23.38 -9.55 -10.82
N ASP A 12 23.17 -9.30 -12.11
CA ASP A 12 24.09 -8.51 -12.94
C ASP A 12 24.01 -6.99 -12.64
N ASP A 13 22.91 -6.54 -12.02
CA ASP A 13 22.67 -5.13 -11.68
C ASP A 13 23.15 -4.77 -10.25
N LEU A 14 23.69 -5.73 -9.49
CA LEU A 14 24.10 -5.53 -8.11
C LEU A 14 25.48 -4.87 -8.02
N LYS A 15 25.55 -3.73 -7.31
CA LYS A 15 26.82 -3.09 -6.92
C LYS A 15 27.50 -3.84 -5.77
N TRP A 16 26.70 -4.46 -4.91
CA TRP A 16 27.13 -5.20 -3.72
C TRP A 16 26.50 -6.60 -3.73
N ASN A 17 27.26 -7.62 -3.32
CA ASN A 17 26.77 -8.99 -3.29
C ASN A 17 26.22 -9.37 -1.93
N LYS A 18 26.71 -8.72 -0.87
CA LYS A 18 26.28 -8.94 0.50
C LYS A 18 26.07 -7.62 1.24
N VAL A 19 25.32 -7.67 2.33
CA VAL A 19 25.09 -6.53 3.21
C VAL A 19 26.39 -6.01 3.82
N GLU A 20 27.34 -6.92 4.12
CA GLU A 20 28.67 -6.57 4.64
C GLU A 20 29.50 -5.72 3.66
N ASP A 21 29.18 -5.77 2.35
CA ASP A 21 29.88 -5.00 1.33
C ASP A 21 29.37 -3.54 1.24
N ILE A 22 28.23 -3.22 1.87
CA ILE A 22 27.62 -1.90 1.79
C ILE A 22 28.38 -0.93 2.72
N PRO A 23 28.98 0.16 2.18
CA PRO A 23 29.70 1.13 2.99
C PRO A 23 28.79 1.79 4.04
N ASP A 24 29.31 1.93 5.26
CA ASP A 24 28.64 2.59 6.40
C ASP A 24 27.24 2.03 6.74
N PHE A 25 26.97 0.77 6.36
CA PHE A 25 25.70 0.13 6.70
C PHE A 25 25.65 -0.18 8.22
N PRO A 26 24.52 0.07 8.90
CA PRO A 26 24.44 -0.01 10.36
C PRO A 26 24.49 -1.44 10.93
N LEU A 27 24.50 -2.47 10.08
CA LEU A 27 24.44 -3.88 10.48
C LEU A 27 25.51 -4.69 9.73
N THR A 28 26.01 -5.73 10.39
CA THR A 28 27.19 -6.45 9.90
C THR A 28 26.86 -7.45 8.79
N ASN A 29 25.66 -8.03 8.83
CA ASN A 29 25.24 -9.06 7.88
C ASN A 29 23.71 -9.11 7.75
N PHE A 30 23.22 -9.84 6.74
CA PHE A 30 21.80 -9.95 6.46
C PHE A 30 21.00 -10.69 7.55
N ASP A 31 21.61 -11.61 8.30
CA ASP A 31 20.93 -12.29 9.41
C ASP A 31 20.72 -11.37 10.62
N GLU A 32 21.58 -10.36 10.82
CA GLU A 32 21.34 -9.27 11.76
C GLU A 32 20.19 -8.38 11.31
N VAL A 33 20.05 -8.12 10.01
CA VAL A 33 18.89 -7.40 9.45
C VAL A 33 17.60 -8.15 9.77
N LYS A 34 17.53 -9.45 9.46
CA LYS A 34 16.35 -10.29 9.75
C LYS A 34 16.01 -10.28 11.24
N ARG A 35 16.97 -10.61 12.10
CA ARG A 35 16.76 -10.64 13.56
C ARG A 35 16.37 -9.27 14.11
N GLY A 36 16.96 -8.21 13.57
CA GLY A 36 16.66 -6.83 13.94
C GLY A 36 15.23 -6.43 13.60
N VAL A 37 14.73 -6.84 12.44
CA VAL A 37 13.34 -6.60 12.01
C VAL A 37 12.36 -7.48 12.79
N GLU A 38 12.67 -8.76 13.00
CA GLU A 38 11.85 -9.68 13.80
C GLU A 38 11.73 -9.23 15.26
N ALA A 39 12.81 -8.69 15.84
CA ALA A 39 12.83 -8.12 17.19
C ALA A 39 12.25 -6.69 17.27
N ASN A 40 11.70 -6.16 16.17
CA ASN A 40 11.15 -4.81 16.05
C ASN A 40 12.15 -3.69 16.42
N LYS A 41 13.46 -3.97 16.39
CA LYS A 41 14.53 -2.97 16.57
C LYS A 41 14.69 -2.11 15.33
N PHE A 42 14.49 -2.72 14.16
CA PHE A 42 14.49 -2.03 12.88
C PHE A 42 13.15 -2.21 12.17
N ALA A 43 12.75 -1.20 11.41
CA ALA A 43 11.62 -1.25 10.49
C ALA A 43 12.10 -1.05 9.05
N LEU A 44 11.51 -1.81 8.13
CA LEU A 44 11.75 -1.61 6.70
C LEU A 44 10.80 -0.53 6.18
N GLY A 45 11.35 0.46 5.48
CA GLY A 45 10.58 1.41 4.69
C GLY A 45 10.72 1.04 3.22
N ILE A 46 9.62 0.75 2.54
CA ILE A 46 9.64 0.44 1.11
C ILE A 46 8.81 1.49 0.36
N ASP A 47 9.34 1.99 -0.76
CA ASP A 47 8.63 2.93 -1.60
C ASP A 47 7.37 2.31 -2.23
N PHE A 48 6.24 3.02 -2.12
CA PHE A 48 4.94 2.53 -2.58
C PHE A 48 4.84 2.37 -4.10
N THR A 49 5.55 3.20 -4.89
CA THR A 49 5.56 3.00 -6.34
C THR A 49 6.28 1.72 -6.71
N THR A 50 7.39 1.41 -6.05
CA THR A 50 8.13 0.17 -6.29
C THR A 50 7.35 -1.06 -5.87
N SER A 51 6.66 -1.03 -4.72
CA SER A 51 5.82 -2.17 -4.30
C SER A 51 4.67 -2.44 -5.27
N ASN A 52 4.08 -1.41 -5.88
CA ASN A 52 3.07 -1.54 -6.92
C ASN A 52 3.65 -2.04 -8.25
N GLN A 53 4.81 -1.53 -8.69
CA GLN A 53 5.47 -1.98 -9.92
C GLN A 53 5.84 -3.47 -9.84
N LEU A 54 6.31 -3.91 -8.67
CA LEU A 54 6.69 -5.31 -8.43
C LEU A 54 5.50 -6.20 -8.07
N ALA A 55 4.29 -5.67 -7.88
CA ALA A 55 3.11 -6.44 -7.48
C ALA A 55 2.78 -7.57 -8.47
N GLN A 56 2.93 -7.34 -9.78
CA GLN A 56 2.70 -8.38 -10.78
C GLN A 56 3.69 -9.54 -10.63
N TRP A 57 4.94 -9.26 -10.26
CA TRP A 57 5.93 -10.30 -9.97
C TRP A 57 5.60 -11.03 -8.66
N LEU A 58 5.26 -10.28 -7.60
CA LEU A 58 4.98 -10.81 -6.26
C LEU A 58 3.78 -11.77 -6.20
N TYR A 59 2.75 -11.54 -7.02
CA TYR A 59 1.48 -12.26 -6.96
C TYR A 59 1.08 -12.96 -8.26
N GLY A 60 1.82 -12.73 -9.35
CA GLY A 60 1.55 -13.34 -10.66
C GLY A 60 0.41 -12.69 -11.45
N GLN A 61 0.09 -13.28 -12.59
CA GLN A 61 -0.83 -12.69 -13.59
C GLN A 61 -2.28 -12.57 -13.11
N GLY A 62 -2.76 -13.51 -12.27
CA GLY A 62 -4.13 -13.44 -11.72
C GLY A 62 -4.35 -12.18 -10.87
N HIS A 63 -3.27 -11.68 -10.24
CA HIS A 63 -3.33 -10.49 -9.42
C HIS A 63 -3.49 -9.20 -10.23
N LYS A 64 -3.12 -9.20 -11.52
CA LYS A 64 -3.35 -8.06 -12.42
C LYS A 64 -4.84 -7.73 -12.52
N TYR A 65 -5.70 -8.74 -12.65
CA TYR A 65 -7.14 -8.55 -12.73
C TYR A 65 -7.74 -8.09 -11.41
N PHE A 66 -7.26 -8.63 -10.30
CA PHE A 66 -7.64 -8.19 -8.96
C PHE A 66 -7.28 -6.71 -8.74
N PHE A 67 -6.06 -6.30 -9.10
CA PHE A 67 -5.64 -4.90 -9.06
C PHE A 67 -6.46 -4.01 -9.96
N LEU A 68 -6.78 -4.46 -11.17
CA LEU A 68 -7.58 -3.68 -12.12
C LEU A 68 -9.01 -3.48 -11.61
N LEU A 69 -9.63 -4.52 -11.04
CA LEU A 69 -10.94 -4.44 -10.42
C LEU A 69 -10.94 -3.41 -9.27
N LEU A 70 -9.95 -3.48 -8.39
CA LEU A 70 -9.85 -2.59 -7.24
C LEU A 70 -9.44 -1.16 -7.63
N ALA A 71 -8.58 -0.99 -8.63
CA ALA A 71 -8.27 0.33 -9.20
C ALA A 71 -9.50 0.97 -9.88
N SER A 72 -10.44 0.14 -10.34
CA SER A 72 -11.72 0.58 -10.91
C SER A 72 -12.76 0.96 -9.85
N THR A 73 -12.43 0.91 -8.56
CA THR A 73 -13.40 1.19 -7.48
C THR A 73 -14.12 2.53 -7.62
N PRO A 74 -13.48 3.68 -7.96
CA PRO A 74 -14.20 4.93 -8.16
C PRO A 74 -15.18 4.88 -9.34
N ILE A 75 -14.85 4.14 -10.39
CA ILE A 75 -15.71 3.95 -11.55
C ILE A 75 -16.92 3.10 -11.14
N ILE A 76 -16.71 2.03 -10.39
CA ILE A 76 -17.79 1.20 -9.82
C ILE A 76 -18.69 2.05 -8.94
N VAL A 77 -18.11 2.87 -8.05
CA VAL A 77 -18.86 3.81 -7.21
C VAL A 77 -19.64 4.81 -8.05
N ALA A 78 -19.07 5.35 -9.12
CA ALA A 78 -19.76 6.29 -10.00
C ALA A 78 -20.98 5.64 -10.69
N ILE A 79 -20.82 4.41 -11.21
CA ILE A 79 -21.91 3.65 -11.81
C ILE A 79 -23.00 3.37 -10.78
N LEU A 80 -22.64 2.88 -9.60
CA LEU A 80 -23.59 2.58 -8.52
C LEU A 80 -24.32 3.83 -8.02
N SER A 81 -23.61 4.95 -7.90
CA SER A 81 -24.16 6.26 -7.52
C SER A 81 -25.23 6.72 -8.51
N VAL A 82 -25.00 6.59 -9.81
CA VAL A 82 -25.98 6.94 -10.86
C VAL A 82 -27.18 6.00 -10.83
N ILE A 83 -26.95 4.68 -10.75
CA ILE A 83 -28.04 3.69 -10.70
C ILE A 83 -28.94 3.92 -9.48
N LEU A 84 -28.34 4.08 -8.30
CA LEU A 84 -29.10 4.28 -7.06
C LEU A 84 -29.81 5.63 -7.04
N ALA A 85 -29.23 6.69 -7.61
CA ALA A 85 -29.91 7.98 -7.75
C ALA A 85 -31.21 7.86 -8.55
N ILE A 86 -31.21 7.07 -9.63
CA ILE A 86 -32.38 6.85 -10.49
C ILE A 86 -33.40 5.96 -9.79
N VAL A 87 -32.98 4.79 -9.29
CA VAL A 87 -33.87 3.78 -8.68
C VAL A 87 -34.58 4.34 -7.45
N LEU A 88 -33.87 5.10 -6.61
CA LEU A 88 -34.41 5.67 -5.38
C LEU A 88 -34.99 7.08 -5.59
N SER A 89 -34.99 7.59 -6.82
CA SER A 89 -35.40 8.97 -7.16
C SER A 89 -34.73 10.02 -6.28
N ASN A 90 -33.48 9.79 -5.89
CA ASN A 90 -32.74 10.59 -4.93
C ASN A 90 -31.40 11.04 -5.51
N TYR A 91 -31.43 12.20 -6.18
CA TYR A 91 -30.29 12.76 -6.88
C TYR A 91 -29.14 13.21 -5.98
N TRP A 92 -29.33 13.31 -4.66
CA TRP A 92 -28.22 13.52 -3.73
C TRP A 92 -27.16 12.42 -3.81
N LEU A 93 -27.55 11.21 -4.23
CA LEU A 93 -26.63 10.09 -4.39
C LEU A 93 -25.59 10.34 -5.49
N LEU A 94 -25.82 11.27 -6.43
CA LEU A 94 -24.84 11.67 -7.44
C LEU A 94 -23.59 12.32 -6.84
N VAL A 95 -23.70 12.92 -5.65
CA VAL A 95 -22.54 13.40 -4.88
C VAL A 95 -21.57 12.24 -4.57
N GLY A 96 -22.09 11.00 -4.54
CA GLY A 96 -21.32 9.77 -4.42
C GLY A 96 -20.20 9.62 -5.43
N VAL A 97 -20.37 10.10 -6.67
CA VAL A 97 -19.30 10.09 -7.69
C VAL A 97 -18.09 10.85 -7.18
N VAL A 98 -18.31 12.10 -6.73
CA VAL A 98 -17.25 12.98 -6.23
C VAL A 98 -16.62 12.39 -4.97
N LEU A 99 -17.45 11.89 -4.03
CA LEU A 99 -16.97 11.23 -2.82
C LEU A 99 -16.09 10.02 -3.12
N GLY A 100 -16.40 9.24 -4.16
CA GLY A 100 -15.59 8.10 -4.57
C GLY A 100 -14.18 8.49 -4.98
N PHE A 101 -14.05 9.55 -5.78
CA PHE A 101 -12.74 10.08 -6.18
C PHE A 101 -11.98 10.71 -5.00
N ILE A 102 -12.65 11.46 -4.13
CA ILE A 102 -12.02 12.02 -2.93
C ILE A 102 -11.53 10.89 -2.02
N GLY A 103 -12.34 9.86 -1.78
CA GLY A 103 -11.96 8.69 -0.97
C GLY A 103 -10.71 8.01 -1.52
N GLN A 104 -10.63 7.80 -2.83
CA GLN A 104 -9.42 7.28 -3.49
C GLN A 104 -8.22 8.22 -3.32
N PHE A 105 -8.37 9.51 -3.61
CA PHE A 105 -7.28 10.47 -3.50
C PHE A 105 -6.73 10.54 -2.07
N MET A 106 -7.62 10.56 -1.07
CA MET A 106 -7.25 10.62 0.35
C MET A 106 -6.55 9.36 0.85
N SER A 107 -6.77 8.22 0.21
CA SER A 107 -6.12 6.95 0.56
C SER A 107 -4.65 6.87 0.15
N ASN A 108 -4.21 7.77 -0.73
CA ASN A 108 -2.87 7.78 -1.28
C ASN A 108 -1.83 7.86 -0.15
N PRO A 109 -0.86 6.93 -0.07
CA PRO A 109 0.16 6.94 0.97
C PRO A 109 1.05 8.19 0.97
N TYR A 110 1.19 8.87 -0.16
CA TYR A 110 1.93 10.14 -0.25
C TYR A 110 1.13 11.33 0.29
N ASN A 111 -0.14 11.15 0.65
CA ASN A 111 -0.93 12.21 1.25
C ASN A 111 -0.52 12.40 2.73
N PRO A 112 0.04 13.57 3.11
CA PRO A 112 0.48 13.82 4.48
C PRO A 112 -0.66 13.80 5.49
N SER A 113 -1.90 14.05 5.05
CA SER A 113 -3.09 14.04 5.89
C SER A 113 -3.71 12.64 6.09
N LYS A 114 -3.15 11.57 5.49
CA LYS A 114 -3.75 10.22 5.55
C LYS A 114 -4.00 9.75 6.99
N ASN A 115 -3.10 10.04 7.93
CA ASN A 115 -3.27 9.65 9.33
C ASN A 115 -4.39 10.45 10.04
N PHE A 116 -4.69 11.67 9.59
CA PHE A 116 -5.84 12.43 10.05
C PHE A 116 -7.16 11.85 9.53
N TRP A 117 -7.19 11.33 8.30
CA TRP A 117 -8.39 10.76 7.69
C TRP A 117 -8.78 9.38 8.23
N LYS A 118 -7.82 8.57 8.69
CA LYS A 118 -8.08 7.23 9.25
C LYS A 118 -9.19 7.19 10.31
N PRO A 119 -9.18 8.00 11.39
CA PRO A 119 -10.26 8.00 12.38
C PRO A 119 -11.60 8.46 11.79
N ILE A 120 -11.59 9.46 10.90
CA ILE A 120 -12.80 9.96 10.23
C ILE A 120 -13.45 8.85 9.40
N ILE A 121 -12.64 8.08 8.68
CA ILE A 121 -13.09 6.92 7.91
C ILE A 121 -13.73 5.86 8.82
N GLY A 122 -13.15 5.60 9.99
CA GLY A 122 -13.74 4.71 10.99
C GLY A 122 -15.11 5.18 11.46
N ILE A 123 -15.25 6.49 11.73
CA ILE A 123 -16.55 7.09 12.10
C ILE A 123 -17.54 6.98 10.95
N LEU A 124 -17.14 7.30 9.71
CA LEU A 124 -18.01 7.20 8.54
C LEU A 124 -18.45 5.76 8.26
N PHE A 125 -17.62 4.77 8.57
CA PHE A 125 -18.01 3.37 8.49
C PHE A 125 -19.09 3.03 9.54
N LEU A 126 -18.97 3.55 10.77
CA LEU A 126 -20.03 3.40 11.78
C LEU A 126 -21.31 4.12 11.36
N VAL A 127 -21.22 5.31 10.76
CA VAL A 127 -22.37 6.04 10.19
C VAL A 127 -23.04 5.22 9.10
N PHE A 128 -22.28 4.56 8.23
CA PHE A 128 -22.81 3.64 7.22
C PHE A 128 -23.59 2.49 7.86
N LEU A 129 -23.02 1.79 8.86
CA LEU A 129 -23.68 0.68 9.53
C LEU A 129 -24.96 1.12 10.26
N TYR A 130 -24.88 2.24 10.99
CA TYR A 130 -26.03 2.80 11.69
C TYR A 130 -27.12 3.25 10.72
N GLY A 131 -26.74 3.92 9.63
CA GLY A 131 -27.67 4.35 8.59
C GLY A 131 -28.37 3.16 7.92
N LEU A 132 -27.66 2.07 7.63
CA LEU A 132 -28.26 0.85 7.09
C LEU A 132 -29.29 0.27 8.07
N TRP A 133 -28.94 0.20 9.36
CA TRP A 133 -29.83 -0.33 10.38
C TRP A 133 -31.10 0.52 10.57
N GLN A 134 -31.01 1.83 10.44
CA GLN A 134 -32.13 2.77 10.56
C GLN A 134 -32.88 3.02 9.24
N GLY A 135 -32.52 2.34 8.15
CA GLY A 135 -33.12 2.55 6.82
C GLY A 135 -32.84 3.94 6.23
N LYS A 136 -31.78 4.63 6.68
CA LYS A 136 -31.37 5.95 6.18
C LYS A 136 -30.48 5.83 4.95
N GLU A 137 -31.06 5.35 3.86
CA GLU A 137 -30.37 4.99 2.61
C GLU A 137 -29.39 6.07 2.10
N THR A 138 -29.82 7.34 2.04
CA THR A 138 -28.97 8.42 1.52
C THR A 138 -27.64 8.54 2.25
N ILE A 139 -27.68 8.62 3.58
CA ILE A 139 -26.49 8.81 4.41
C ILE A 139 -25.62 7.56 4.33
N SER A 140 -26.23 6.38 4.38
CA SER A 140 -25.53 5.10 4.25
C SER A 140 -24.73 5.03 2.95
N TYR A 141 -25.37 5.29 1.81
CA TYR A 141 -24.70 5.19 0.52
C TYR A 141 -23.63 6.26 0.34
N LEU A 142 -23.88 7.51 0.75
CA LEU A 142 -22.86 8.56 0.66
C LEU A 142 -21.63 8.25 1.53
N SER A 143 -21.84 7.74 2.76
CA SER A 143 -20.73 7.28 3.59
C SER A 143 -20.00 6.11 2.95
N ALA A 144 -20.71 5.12 2.42
CA ALA A 144 -20.12 3.97 1.71
C ALA A 144 -19.27 4.39 0.51
N PHE A 145 -19.78 5.31 -0.32
CA PHE A 145 -19.11 5.78 -1.53
C PHE A 145 -17.77 6.46 -1.24
N PHE A 146 -17.59 7.06 -0.06
CA PHE A 146 -16.30 7.59 0.36
C PHE A 146 -15.40 6.51 1.01
N VAL A 147 -16.00 5.71 1.90
CA VAL A 147 -15.30 4.79 2.79
C VAL A 147 -14.68 3.61 2.02
N PHE A 148 -15.42 2.99 1.11
CA PHE A 148 -14.94 1.79 0.41
C PHE A 148 -13.74 2.06 -0.52
N PRO A 149 -13.75 3.10 -1.39
CA PRO A 149 -12.56 3.45 -2.18
C PRO A 149 -11.35 3.76 -1.31
N PHE A 150 -11.55 4.42 -0.15
CA PHE A 150 -10.45 4.73 0.75
C PHE A 150 -9.84 3.46 1.35
N PHE A 151 -10.68 2.56 1.86
CA PHE A 151 -10.24 1.32 2.48
C PHE A 151 -9.58 0.37 1.48
N ILE A 152 -10.22 0.15 0.33
CA ILE A 152 -9.71 -0.76 -0.71
C ILE A 152 -8.30 -0.34 -1.15
N ASN A 153 -8.13 0.94 -1.48
CA ASN A 153 -6.82 1.44 -1.90
C ASN A 153 -5.80 1.38 -0.76
N SER A 154 -6.17 1.79 0.46
CA SER A 154 -5.28 1.71 1.62
C SER A 154 -4.83 0.27 1.92
N TYR A 155 -5.75 -0.68 1.80
CA TYR A 155 -5.48 -2.11 1.96
C TYR A 155 -4.52 -2.61 0.89
N LEU A 156 -4.74 -2.28 -0.38
CA LEU A 156 -3.86 -2.68 -1.47
C LEU A 156 -2.42 -2.20 -1.28
N TYR A 157 -2.23 -0.93 -0.93
CA TYR A 157 -0.90 -0.38 -0.67
C TYR A 157 -0.20 -1.13 0.48
N GLY A 158 -0.92 -1.36 1.59
CA GLY A 158 -0.37 -2.10 2.74
C GLY A 158 -0.07 -3.55 2.41
N MET A 159 -0.93 -4.20 1.62
CA MET A 159 -0.77 -5.58 1.19
C MET A 159 0.48 -5.75 0.32
N ASN A 160 0.65 -4.89 -0.70
CA ASN A 160 1.82 -4.91 -1.59
C ASN A 160 3.11 -4.64 -0.84
N GLN A 161 3.12 -3.60 0.00
CA GLN A 161 4.29 -3.25 0.79
C GLN A 161 4.66 -4.39 1.75
N GLY A 162 3.70 -4.92 2.51
CA GLY A 162 3.95 -6.00 3.46
C GLY A 162 4.39 -7.31 2.80
N LYS A 163 3.93 -7.61 1.57
CA LYS A 163 4.42 -8.76 0.82
C LYS A 163 5.85 -8.54 0.33
N LEU A 164 6.16 -7.34 -0.16
CA LEU A 164 7.51 -7.01 -0.59
C LEU A 164 8.48 -7.05 0.61
N GLU A 165 8.10 -6.51 1.77
CA GLU A 165 8.85 -6.59 3.04
C GLU A 165 9.19 -8.04 3.42
N ARG A 166 8.25 -8.98 3.26
CA ARG A 166 8.54 -10.40 3.52
C ARG A 166 9.53 -10.99 2.53
N VAL A 167 9.43 -10.63 1.25
CA VAL A 167 10.30 -11.18 0.20
C VAL A 167 11.72 -10.62 0.31
N VAL A 168 11.88 -9.34 0.64
CA VAL A 168 13.21 -8.75 0.87
C VAL A 168 13.91 -9.36 2.07
N LEU A 169 13.17 -9.84 3.08
CA LEU A 169 13.75 -10.56 4.21
C LEU A 169 14.09 -12.02 3.89
N GLN A 170 13.58 -12.58 2.79
CA GLN A 170 13.91 -13.93 2.35
C GLN A 170 15.19 -13.98 1.51
N SER A 171 15.56 -12.87 0.86
CA SER A 171 16.66 -12.81 -0.09
C SER A 171 17.54 -11.58 0.12
N GLU A 172 18.81 -11.84 0.43
CA GLU A 172 19.82 -10.79 0.59
C GLU A 172 20.01 -9.98 -0.71
N LYS A 173 20.05 -10.67 -1.86
CA LYS A 173 20.19 -10.02 -3.16
C LYS A 173 19.06 -9.03 -3.46
N ILE A 174 17.82 -9.41 -3.16
CA ILE A 174 16.65 -8.55 -3.39
C ILE A 174 16.66 -7.37 -2.41
N PHE A 175 17.06 -7.61 -1.15
CA PHE A 175 17.26 -6.55 -0.17
C PHE A 175 18.26 -5.51 -0.67
N ILE A 176 19.44 -5.95 -1.10
CA ILE A 176 20.50 -5.07 -1.60
C ILE A 176 20.05 -4.33 -2.85
N TYR A 177 19.43 -5.03 -3.81
CA TYR A 177 18.93 -4.42 -5.05
C TYR A 177 17.96 -3.27 -4.79
N LEU A 178 17.02 -3.45 -3.84
CA LEU A 178 16.09 -2.38 -3.49
C LEU A 178 16.74 -1.28 -2.65
N PHE A 179 17.67 -1.65 -1.77
CA PHE A 179 18.41 -0.68 -0.96
C PHE A 179 19.27 0.22 -1.84
N GLN A 180 20.10 -0.35 -2.73
CA GLN A 180 20.97 0.41 -3.65
C GLN A 180 20.17 1.32 -4.60
N SER A 181 18.94 0.94 -4.94
CA SER A 181 18.06 1.74 -5.80
C SER A 181 17.33 2.85 -5.03
N GLY A 182 17.60 3.01 -3.72
CA GLY A 182 16.90 3.95 -2.84
C GLY A 182 15.41 3.64 -2.66
N LYS A 183 14.97 2.41 -2.98
CA LYS A 183 13.57 1.97 -2.91
C LYS A 183 13.24 1.24 -1.61
N LEU A 184 14.27 0.84 -0.88
CA LEU A 184 14.18 0.28 0.46
C LEU A 184 15.10 1.08 1.40
N GLY A 185 14.60 1.37 2.59
CA GLY A 185 15.34 1.95 3.68
C GLY A 185 15.16 1.13 4.96
N LEU A 186 16.12 1.29 5.86
CA LEU A 186 16.10 0.68 7.18
C LEU A 186 15.98 1.78 8.22
N ARG A 187 14.95 1.75 9.06
CA ARG A 187 14.77 2.69 10.16
C ARG A 187 15.07 2.00 11.47
N ASP A 188 15.97 2.58 12.26
CA ASP A 188 16.16 2.20 13.65
C ASP A 188 15.01 2.76 14.49
N ASN A 189 14.26 1.88 15.15
CA ASN A 189 13.12 2.26 15.99
C ASN A 189 13.56 2.81 17.35
N THR A 190 14.78 2.53 17.79
CA THR A 190 15.32 3.00 19.07
C THR A 190 15.82 4.44 18.98
N THR A 191 16.54 4.77 17.91
CA THR A 191 17.09 6.12 17.68
C THR A 191 16.22 6.98 16.75
N GLY A 192 15.30 6.36 16.00
CA GLY A 192 14.50 7.01 14.97
C GLY A 192 15.25 7.30 13.67
N GLN A 193 16.55 6.98 13.58
CA GLN A 193 17.37 7.24 12.41
C GLN A 193 16.94 6.36 11.23
N SER A 194 16.94 6.92 10.02
CA SER A 194 16.54 6.21 8.81
C SER A 194 17.71 6.16 7.82
N HIS A 195 18.14 4.96 7.50
CA HIS A 195 19.21 4.66 6.55
C HIS A 195 18.59 4.38 5.19
N TRP A 196 18.85 5.28 4.25
CA TRP A 196 18.43 5.15 2.85
C TRP A 196 19.65 5.34 1.99
N HIS A 197 19.83 4.49 0.98
CA HIS A 197 20.77 4.82 -0.08
C HIS A 197 20.19 5.95 -0.92
N ARG A 198 21.00 6.99 -1.16
CA ARG A 198 20.72 8.01 -2.17
C ARG A 198 21.85 7.94 -3.17
N GLU A 199 21.54 7.57 -4.41
CA GLU A 199 22.50 7.79 -5.49
C GLU A 199 22.77 9.30 -5.57
N LYS A 200 24.06 9.66 -5.57
CA LYS A 200 24.50 11.04 -5.81
C LYS A 200 24.49 11.35 -7.29
#